data_AF-A0A1B6LSL0-F1
#
_entry.id   AF-A0A1B6LSL0-F1
#
_cell.length_a   1.000
_cell.length_b   1.000
_cell.length_c   1.000
_cell.angle_alpha   90.00
_cell.angle_beta   90.00
_cell.angle_gamma   90.00
#
_symmetry.space_group_name_H-M   'P 1'
#
loop_
_entity.id
_entity.type
_entity.pdbx_description
1 polymer ?
#
loop_
_entity_poly.entity_id
_entity_poly.type
_entity_poly.pdbx_seq_one_letter_code
_entity_poly.pdbx_strand_id
1 'polypeptide(L)'
;AANDETASTYAFIGPENYNQWGRSNVLYVGTTFTNNGDFRHDVPAIASRSLYSLDIAEYSFSKQSLLWIDVKYRDHFLVKYIYGFNSSEFAYFVIVQKQSHLPGQEEMGYVTRLARVCINDANYDSYTEVTLQCVVKEENTVTNFNLIQDAKVSVSSDDIAV
;
A
#
# COMPACT_ATOMS: atom_id res chain seq x y z
N ALA A 1 3.21 -12.36 -3.76
CA ALA A 1 2.78 -12.59 -2.36
C ALA A 1 3.98 -12.89 -1.50
N ALA A 2 3.90 -12.64 -0.20
CA ALA A 2 4.93 -12.98 0.76
C ALA A 2 4.97 -14.50 1.00
N ASN A 3 6.16 -15.06 1.16
CA ASN A 3 6.41 -16.48 1.45
C ASN A 3 6.75 -16.73 2.94
N ASP A 4 6.19 -15.93 3.83
CA ASP A 4 6.35 -16.05 5.28
C ASP A 4 4.97 -16.04 5.94
N GLU A 5 4.82 -16.77 7.04
CA GLU A 5 3.54 -16.95 7.73
C GLU A 5 3.03 -15.65 8.40
N THR A 6 3.93 -14.75 8.75
CA THR A 6 3.63 -13.50 9.49
C THR A 6 3.63 -12.27 8.59
N ALA A 7 4.30 -12.35 7.45
CA ALA A 7 4.40 -11.26 6.50
C ALA A 7 3.08 -11.03 5.73
N SER A 8 2.58 -9.80 5.77
CA SER A 8 1.29 -9.49 5.13
C SER A 8 1.40 -9.47 3.60
N THR A 9 0.31 -9.89 2.96
CA THR A 9 0.03 -9.61 1.56
C THR A 9 -1.41 -9.17 1.46
N TYR A 10 -1.66 -8.03 0.82
CA TYR A 10 -3.01 -7.58 0.52
C TYR A 10 -3.16 -7.41 -0.98
N ALA A 11 -4.27 -7.90 -1.53
CA ALA A 11 -4.57 -7.75 -2.94
C ALA A 11 -6.05 -7.47 -3.17
N PHE A 12 -6.34 -6.62 -4.16
CA PHE A 12 -7.70 -6.34 -4.62
C PHE A 12 -7.68 -6.08 -6.12
N ILE A 13 -8.82 -6.35 -6.77
CA ILE A 13 -9.01 -6.05 -8.19
C ILE A 13 -9.56 -4.63 -8.31
N GLY A 14 -8.95 -3.82 -9.16
CA GLY A 14 -9.39 -2.45 -9.42
C GLY A 14 -9.15 -2.04 -10.88
N PRO A 15 -9.72 -0.90 -11.31
CA PRO A 15 -9.58 -0.41 -12.67
C PRO A 15 -8.20 0.16 -12.94
N GLU A 16 -7.75 0.06 -14.19
CA GLU A 16 -6.64 0.83 -14.78
C GLU A 16 -7.16 1.61 -16.00
N ASN A 17 -6.70 2.86 -16.16
CA ASN A 17 -7.20 3.78 -17.20
C ASN A 17 -6.10 4.42 -18.06
N TYR A 18 -4.83 4.01 -17.93
CA TYR A 18 -3.72 4.56 -18.72
C TYR A 18 -3.59 3.97 -20.13
N ASN A 19 -4.30 2.88 -20.41
CA ASN A 19 -4.32 2.28 -21.73
C ASN A 19 -5.35 3.00 -22.62
N GLN A 20 -4.91 3.48 -23.78
CA GLN A 20 -5.77 4.20 -24.73
C GLN A 20 -6.77 3.29 -25.44
N TRP A 21 -6.53 1.97 -25.46
CA TRP A 21 -7.35 1.00 -26.19
C TRP A 21 -8.53 0.44 -25.38
N GLY A 22 -8.69 0.83 -24.11
CA GLY A 22 -9.84 0.45 -23.30
C GLY A 22 -9.56 0.54 -21.81
N ARG A 23 -10.65 0.58 -21.04
CA ARG A 23 -10.58 0.41 -19.58
C ARG A 23 -10.46 -1.07 -19.27
N SER A 24 -9.49 -1.43 -18.45
CA SER A 24 -9.27 -2.80 -17.97
C SER A 24 -9.17 -2.80 -16.45
N ASN A 25 -9.09 -4.00 -15.87
CA ASN A 25 -8.84 -4.18 -14.46
C ASN A 25 -7.50 -4.88 -14.26
N VAL A 26 -6.82 -4.51 -13.17
CA VAL A 26 -5.59 -5.14 -12.70
C VAL A 26 -5.74 -5.62 -11.27
N LEU A 27 -4.85 -6.53 -10.89
CA LEU A 27 -4.66 -6.92 -9.51
C LEU A 27 -3.66 -5.98 -8.86
N TYR A 28 -4.13 -5.11 -7.97
CA TYR A 28 -3.26 -4.33 -7.09
C TYR A 28 -2.78 -5.23 -5.95
N VAL A 29 -1.46 -5.32 -5.77
CA VAL A 29 -0.85 -6.19 -4.75
C VAL A 29 0.16 -5.40 -3.92
N GLY A 30 -0.03 -5.41 -2.60
CA GLY A 30 0.95 -4.99 -1.61
C GLY A 30 1.55 -6.22 -0.93
N THR A 31 2.87 -6.33 -0.87
CA THR A 31 3.58 -7.47 -0.28
C THR A 31 4.66 -7.02 0.68
N THR A 32 4.63 -7.52 1.93
CA THR A 32 5.70 -7.29 2.90
C THR A 32 6.98 -8.01 2.45
N PHE A 33 8.12 -7.33 2.62
CA PHE A 33 9.42 -7.89 2.27
C PHE A 33 9.75 -9.11 3.15
N THR A 34 10.11 -10.17 2.43
CA THR A 34 10.65 -11.47 2.82
C THR A 34 12.16 -11.52 2.94
N ASN A 35 12.81 -11.80 4.07
CA ASN A 35 14.20 -12.26 4.03
C ASN A 35 14.29 -13.79 4.06
N ASN A 36 13.37 -14.45 3.36
CA ASN A 36 13.29 -15.91 3.23
C ASN A 36 13.49 -16.33 1.77
N GLY A 37 14.74 -16.63 1.40
CA GLY A 37 15.14 -17.14 0.09
C GLY A 37 15.68 -16.07 -0.87
N ASP A 38 16.39 -16.53 -1.90
CA ASP A 38 17.22 -15.67 -2.75
C ASP A 38 16.41 -14.77 -3.69
N PHE A 39 15.23 -15.21 -4.14
CA PHE A 39 14.41 -14.47 -5.14
C PHE A 39 13.50 -13.39 -4.53
N ARG A 40 13.63 -13.11 -3.23
CA ARG A 40 12.74 -12.14 -2.57
C ARG A 40 12.94 -10.70 -3.04
N HIS A 41 14.10 -10.41 -3.64
CA HIS A 41 14.40 -9.13 -4.25
C HIS A 41 13.60 -8.84 -5.52
N ASP A 42 13.00 -9.86 -6.15
CA ASP A 42 12.16 -9.71 -7.35
C ASP A 42 10.69 -9.44 -7.04
N VAL A 43 10.33 -9.38 -5.75
CA VAL A 43 8.96 -9.13 -5.30
C VAL A 43 8.82 -7.66 -4.90
N PRO A 44 8.11 -6.83 -5.70
CA PRO A 44 7.92 -5.42 -5.38
C PRO A 44 7.06 -5.23 -4.13
N ALA A 45 7.23 -4.09 -3.48
CA ALA A 45 6.46 -3.72 -2.29
C ALA A 45 5.00 -3.48 -2.66
N ILE A 46 4.75 -2.69 -3.70
CA ILE A 46 3.42 -2.49 -4.30
C ILE A 46 3.55 -2.69 -5.80
N ALA A 47 2.61 -3.38 -6.44
CA ALA A 47 2.56 -3.48 -7.90
C ALA A 47 1.14 -3.66 -8.42
N SER A 48 0.92 -3.24 -9.66
CA SER A 48 -0.22 -3.65 -10.48
C SER A 48 0.18 -4.86 -11.31
N ARG A 49 -0.68 -5.87 -11.35
CA ARG A 49 -0.45 -7.12 -12.10
C ARG A 49 -1.61 -7.43 -13.06
N SER A 50 -1.27 -7.99 -14.22
CA SER A 50 -2.25 -8.49 -15.18
C SER A 50 -3.11 -9.58 -14.55
N LEU A 51 -4.44 -9.53 -14.74
CA LEU A 51 -5.34 -10.57 -14.25
C LEU A 51 -5.19 -11.91 -15.00
N TYR A 52 -4.59 -11.89 -16.20
CA TYR A 52 -4.44 -13.08 -17.03
C TYR A 52 -3.10 -13.76 -16.80
N SER A 53 -1.99 -13.01 -16.84
CA SER A 53 -0.64 -13.58 -16.71
C SER A 53 -0.05 -13.46 -15.31
N LEU A 54 -0.60 -12.58 -14.45
CA LEU A 54 -0.05 -12.21 -13.14
C LEU A 54 1.34 -11.56 -13.20
N ASP A 55 1.83 -11.24 -14.40
CA ASP A 55 3.01 -10.39 -14.59
C ASP A 55 2.67 -8.95 -14.19
N ILE A 56 3.72 -8.13 -14.02
CA ILE A 56 3.55 -6.69 -13.82
C ILE A 56 2.77 -6.12 -15.00
N ALA A 57 1.71 -5.34 -14.71
CA ALA A 57 0.78 -4.85 -15.73
C ALA A 57 1.49 -4.00 -16.78
N GLU A 58 2.38 -3.10 -16.34
CA GLU A 58 3.27 -2.34 -17.22
C GLU A 58 4.72 -2.55 -16.77
N TYR A 59 5.52 -3.15 -17.66
CA TYR A 59 6.92 -3.43 -17.39
C TYR A 59 7.75 -3.19 -18.66
N SER A 60 7.95 -1.91 -18.96
CA SER A 60 8.77 -1.43 -20.06
C SER A 60 9.94 -0.61 -19.54
N PHE A 61 10.87 -0.26 -20.42
CA PHE A 61 12.00 0.58 -20.06
C PHE A 61 11.57 1.96 -19.52
N SER A 62 10.45 2.50 -20.00
CA SER A 62 9.98 3.84 -19.65
C SER A 62 8.84 3.87 -18.63
N LYS A 63 8.16 2.73 -18.40
CA LYS A 63 7.01 2.64 -17.50
C LYS A 63 7.06 1.34 -16.70
N GLN A 64 6.97 1.47 -15.38
CA GLN A 64 6.92 0.33 -14.47
C GLN A 64 5.79 0.53 -13.46
N SER A 65 4.79 -0.35 -13.47
CA SER A 65 3.65 -0.27 -12.56
C SER A 65 3.95 -0.92 -11.20
N LEU A 66 5.06 -0.53 -10.57
CA LEU A 66 5.55 -1.13 -9.33
C LEU A 66 6.38 -0.15 -8.49
N LEU A 67 6.54 -0.49 -7.21
CA LEU A 67 7.34 0.26 -6.25
C LEU A 67 8.24 -0.68 -5.46
N TRP A 68 9.48 -0.22 -5.24
CA TRP A 68 10.48 -0.91 -4.45
C TRP A 68 10.78 -0.12 -3.18
N ILE A 69 11.05 -0.84 -2.10
CA ILE A 69 11.79 -0.27 -0.97
C ILE A 69 13.27 -0.45 -1.30
N ASP A 70 14.04 0.63 -1.16
CA ASP A 70 15.49 0.60 -1.45
C ASP A 70 16.16 -0.54 -0.67
N VAL A 71 17.11 -1.21 -1.34
CA VAL A 71 17.86 -2.37 -0.80
C VAL A 71 18.50 -2.04 0.54
N LYS A 72 18.89 -0.79 0.78
CA LYS A 72 19.47 -0.33 2.06
C LYS A 72 18.50 -0.42 3.24
N TYR A 73 17.20 -0.31 2.98
CA TYR A 73 16.18 -0.20 4.02
C TYR A 73 15.26 -1.42 4.11
N ARG A 74 15.07 -2.17 3.01
CA ARG A 74 14.04 -3.22 2.91
C ARG A 74 14.11 -4.33 3.97
N ASP A 75 15.28 -4.56 4.56
CA ASP A 75 15.47 -5.58 5.61
C ASP A 75 14.96 -5.12 7.00
N HIS A 76 14.90 -3.80 7.23
CA HIS A 76 14.55 -3.22 8.55
C HIS A 76 13.34 -2.29 8.51
N PHE A 77 13.01 -1.74 7.34
CA PHE A 77 11.82 -0.92 7.08
C PHE A 77 10.75 -1.81 6.44
N LEU A 78 10.05 -2.55 7.29
CA LEU A 78 8.97 -3.43 6.87
C LEU A 78 7.64 -2.67 6.83
N VAL A 79 6.87 -2.95 5.78
CA VAL A 79 5.54 -2.39 5.57
C VAL A 79 4.52 -3.51 5.70
N LYS A 80 3.55 -3.33 6.59
CA LYS A 80 2.41 -4.22 6.78
C LYS A 80 1.21 -3.68 6.03
N TYR A 81 0.66 -4.46 5.10
CA TYR A 81 -0.50 -4.14 4.28
C TYR A 81 -1.75 -4.66 4.97
N ILE A 82 -2.58 -3.75 5.48
CA ILE A 82 -3.77 -4.08 6.29
C ILE A 82 -5.00 -4.17 5.40
N TYR A 83 -5.17 -3.21 4.49
CA TYR A 83 -6.34 -3.11 3.64
C TYR A 83 -6.01 -2.45 2.30
N GLY A 84 -6.90 -2.60 1.34
CA GLY A 84 -6.75 -2.00 0.02
C GLY A 84 -8.11 -1.90 -0.68
N PHE A 85 -8.31 -0.80 -1.39
CA PHE A 85 -9.56 -0.50 -2.06
C PHE A 85 -9.32 0.48 -3.20
N ASN A 86 -10.20 0.47 -4.20
CA ASN A 86 -10.28 1.52 -5.19
C ASN A 86 -11.44 2.46 -4.85
N SER A 87 -11.25 3.76 -5.05
CA SER A 87 -12.32 4.74 -4.95
C SER A 87 -12.05 5.87 -5.92
N SER A 88 -13.08 6.25 -6.68
CA SER A 88 -12.98 7.26 -7.74
C SER A 88 -11.85 6.90 -8.74
N GLU A 89 -10.87 7.78 -8.92
CA GLU A 89 -9.76 7.62 -9.88
C GLU A 89 -8.45 7.12 -9.22
N PHE A 90 -8.55 6.49 -8.04
CA PHE A 90 -7.39 6.10 -7.26
C PHE A 90 -7.49 4.69 -6.68
N ALA A 91 -6.33 4.04 -6.58
CA ALA A 91 -6.13 2.82 -5.82
C ALA A 91 -5.42 3.16 -4.50
N TYR A 92 -5.89 2.60 -3.41
CA TYR A 92 -5.42 2.88 -2.05
C TYR A 92 -4.91 1.64 -1.36
N PHE A 93 -3.88 1.80 -0.56
CA PHE A 93 -3.43 0.82 0.42
C PHE A 93 -3.38 1.46 1.81
N VAL A 94 -3.96 0.77 2.78
CA VAL A 94 -3.82 1.13 4.19
C VAL A 94 -2.68 0.30 4.77
N ILE A 95 -1.63 0.98 5.21
CA ILE A 95 -0.38 0.35 5.61
C ILE A 95 0.04 0.78 7.01
N VAL A 96 0.75 -0.10 7.71
CA VAL A 96 1.45 0.19 8.96
C VAL A 96 2.94 -0.01 8.73
N GLN A 97 3.72 1.00 9.06
CA GLN A 97 5.18 0.99 8.87
C GLN A 97 5.88 1.87 9.90
N LYS A 98 7.21 1.79 9.99
CA LYS A 98 7.99 2.68 10.86
C LYS A 98 7.74 4.15 10.47
N GLN A 99 7.70 5.03 11.46
CA GLN A 99 7.53 6.47 11.20
C GLN A 99 8.68 7.03 10.36
N SER A 100 9.90 6.54 10.62
CA SER A 100 11.10 6.89 9.87
C SER A 100 11.79 5.65 9.33
N HIS A 101 12.43 5.79 8.17
CA HIS A 101 13.30 4.77 7.58
C HIS A 101 14.73 4.82 8.14
N LEU A 102 15.06 5.85 8.93
CA LEU A 102 16.40 6.05 9.46
C LEU A 102 16.64 5.16 10.70
N PRO A 103 17.73 4.36 10.75
CA PRO A 103 18.02 3.48 11.90
C PRO A 103 18.15 4.21 13.25
N GLY A 104 18.54 5.49 13.26
CA GLY A 104 18.64 6.30 14.48
C GLY A 104 17.31 6.85 15.00
N GLN A 105 16.19 6.52 14.36
CA GLN A 105 14.86 7.07 14.65
C GLN A 105 13.81 5.98 14.94
N GLU A 106 14.26 4.78 15.31
CA GLU A 106 13.36 3.66 15.63
C GLU A 106 12.44 3.95 16.82
N GLU A 107 12.89 4.77 17.76
CA GLU A 107 12.13 5.22 18.93
C GLU A 107 10.86 6.03 18.57
N MET A 108 10.76 6.54 17.34
CA MET A 108 9.52 7.17 16.85
C MET A 108 8.39 6.15 16.65
N GLY A 109 8.71 4.86 16.63
CA GLY A 109 7.76 3.78 16.54
C GLY A 109 7.09 3.68 15.16
N TYR A 110 5.84 3.23 15.17
CA TYR A 110 5.08 2.88 13.98
C TYR A 110 3.91 3.84 13.76
N VAL A 111 3.51 4.00 12.51
CA VAL A 111 2.38 4.84 12.11
C VAL A 111 1.56 4.15 11.04
N THR A 112 0.27 4.44 11.04
CA THR A 112 -0.61 4.08 9.93
C THR A 112 -0.48 5.14 8.83
N ARG A 113 -0.29 4.70 7.59
CA ARG A 113 -0.34 5.56 6.42
C ARG A 113 -1.39 5.07 5.42
N LEU A 114 -1.93 6.02 4.68
CA LEU A 114 -2.75 5.78 3.50
C LEU A 114 -1.89 6.07 2.28
N ALA A 115 -1.50 5.00 1.59
CA ALA A 115 -0.80 5.06 0.31
C ALA A 115 -1.83 5.12 -0.82
N ARG A 116 -1.52 5.90 -1.87
CA ARG A 116 -2.42 6.11 -3.01
C ARG A 116 -1.64 6.20 -4.31
N VAL A 117 -2.21 5.67 -5.39
CA VAL A 117 -1.74 5.85 -6.77
C VAL A 117 -2.94 6.15 -7.70
N CYS A 118 -2.75 6.97 -8.73
CA CYS A 118 -3.76 7.21 -9.76
C CYS A 118 -3.96 5.95 -10.62
N ILE A 119 -5.20 5.64 -10.99
CA ILE A 119 -5.47 4.51 -11.90
C ILE A 119 -5.08 4.80 -13.36
N ASN A 120 -4.90 6.08 -13.71
CA ASN A 120 -4.43 6.55 -15.02
C ASN A 120 -2.89 6.70 -15.07
N ASP A 121 -2.17 6.17 -14.08
CA ASP A 121 -0.72 6.27 -14.00
C ASP A 121 -0.08 4.87 -14.10
N ALA A 122 0.54 4.62 -15.25
CA ALA A 122 1.24 3.38 -15.56
C ALA A 122 2.61 3.25 -14.89
N ASN A 123 3.18 4.37 -14.40
CA ASN A 123 4.55 4.43 -13.91
C ASN A 123 4.65 4.69 -12.40
N TYR A 124 3.51 4.86 -11.73
CA TYR A 124 3.43 5.12 -10.29
C TYR A 124 4.09 6.46 -9.86
N ASP A 125 4.25 7.41 -10.79
CA ASP A 125 4.73 8.78 -10.51
C ASP A 125 3.80 9.55 -9.55
N SER A 126 2.52 9.17 -9.53
CA SER A 126 1.48 9.72 -8.66
C SER A 126 1.45 9.10 -7.26
N TYR A 127 2.35 8.16 -6.96
CA TYR A 127 2.40 7.52 -5.67
C TYR A 127 2.65 8.52 -4.54
N THR A 128 1.78 8.49 -3.54
CA THR A 128 1.90 9.34 -2.37
C THR A 128 1.38 8.63 -1.13
N GLU A 129 1.95 8.98 0.02
CA GLU A 129 1.53 8.48 1.32
C GLU A 129 1.22 9.64 2.25
N VAL A 130 0.12 9.51 3.00
CA VAL A 130 -0.22 10.44 4.08
C VAL A 130 -0.39 9.68 5.39
N THR A 131 0.00 10.29 6.50
CA THR A 131 -0.15 9.68 7.83
C THR A 131 -1.60 9.80 8.30
N LEU A 132 -2.20 8.69 8.72
CA LEU A 132 -3.51 8.68 9.38
C LEU A 132 -3.31 8.74 10.89
N GLN A 133 -4.05 9.62 11.55
CA GLN A 133 -4.04 9.76 13.02
C GLN A 133 -5.45 9.56 13.56
N CYS A 134 -5.59 8.67 14.53
CA CYS A 134 -6.83 8.47 15.28
C CYS A 134 -6.56 8.87 16.72
N VAL A 135 -7.08 10.02 17.14
CA VAL A 135 -6.82 10.59 18.46
C VAL A 135 -8.12 10.66 19.23
N VAL A 136 -8.14 10.03 20.40
CA VAL A 136 -9.24 10.12 21.35
C VAL A 136 -8.82 11.03 22.49
N LYS A 137 -9.67 12.02 22.79
CA LYS A 137 -9.50 12.94 23.91
C LYS A 137 -10.51 12.58 24.98
N GLU A 138 -10.02 12.06 26.09
CA GLU A 138 -10.77 11.91 27.33
C GLU A 138 -10.28 12.96 28.33
N GLU A 139 -11.09 13.30 29.34
CA GLU A 139 -10.99 14.50 30.19
C GLU A 139 -9.57 15.04 30.42
N ASN A 140 -8.61 14.19 30.80
CA ASN A 140 -7.20 14.56 31.02
C ASN A 140 -6.19 13.71 30.21
N THR A 141 -6.63 12.88 29.27
CA THR A 141 -5.77 11.95 28.52
C THR A 141 -6.02 12.04 27.03
N VAL A 142 -4.93 12.20 26.27
CA VAL A 142 -4.95 12.13 24.81
C VAL A 142 -4.29 10.83 24.40
N THR A 143 -5.07 9.90 23.87
CA THR A 143 -4.57 8.60 23.38
C THR A 143 -4.55 8.60 21.87
N ASN A 144 -3.38 8.30 21.29
CA ASN A 144 -3.21 8.14 19.85
C ASN A 144 -3.23 6.67 19.47
N PHE A 145 -4.22 6.25 18.69
CA PHE A 145 -4.33 4.92 18.10
C PHE A 145 -3.63 4.94 16.73
N ASN A 146 -2.31 4.80 16.76
CA ASN A 146 -1.44 4.87 15.59
C ASN A 146 -1.37 3.59 14.75
N LEU A 147 -1.87 2.45 15.26
CA LEU A 147 -1.79 1.13 14.60
C LEU A 147 -3.18 0.61 14.24
N ILE A 148 -3.56 0.75 12.98
CA ILE A 148 -4.79 0.17 12.46
C ILE A 148 -4.72 -1.37 12.45
N GLN A 149 -5.84 -2.01 12.77
CA GLN A 149 -5.96 -3.48 12.79
C GLN A 149 -6.73 -4.01 11.58
N ASP A 150 -7.78 -3.30 11.18
CA ASP A 150 -8.63 -3.62 10.04
C ASP A 150 -9.28 -2.35 9.49
N ALA A 151 -9.77 -2.37 8.26
CA ALA A 151 -10.51 -1.28 7.66
C ALA A 151 -11.62 -1.80 6.74
N LYS A 152 -12.68 -1.00 6.60
CA LYS A 152 -13.77 -1.28 5.68
C LYS A 152 -14.27 0.03 5.08
N VAL A 153 -14.48 0.01 3.77
CA VAL A 153 -15.06 1.14 3.04
C VAL A 153 -16.50 0.80 2.66
N SER A 154 -17.41 1.72 2.93
CA SER A 154 -18.82 1.64 2.53
C SER A 154 -19.36 3.02 2.21
N VAL A 155 -20.51 3.04 1.53
CA VAL A 155 -21.29 4.27 1.37
C VAL A 155 -21.80 4.70 2.75
N SER A 156 -21.83 6.01 2.99
CA SER A 156 -22.38 6.57 4.22
C SER A 156 -23.91 6.53 4.18
N SER A 157 -24.54 6.30 5.34
CA SER A 157 -25.97 6.53 5.54
C SER A 157 -26.26 8.02 5.65
N ASP A 158 -27.51 8.42 5.40
CA ASP A 158 -27.97 9.82 5.48
C ASP A 158 -27.73 10.43 6.88
N ASP A 159 -27.86 9.63 7.94
CA ASP A 159 -27.62 10.09 9.32
C ASP A 159 -26.15 10.45 9.61
N ILE A 160 -25.22 9.95 8.79
CA ILE A 160 -23.77 10.12 8.95
C ILE A 160 -23.21 11.07 7.87
N ALA A 161 -23.90 11.19 6.73
CA ALA A 161 -23.53 12.06 5.63
C ALA A 161 -23.96 13.51 5.91
N VAL A 162 -23.30 14.16 6.88
CA VAL A 162 -23.50 15.58 7.21
C VAL A 162 -22.43 16.43 6.53
#